data_AF-A0A924B703-F1
#
_entry.id   AF-A0A924B703-F1
#
_cell.length_a   1.000
_cell.length_b   1.000
_cell.length_c   1.000
_cell.angle_alpha   90.00
_cell.angle_beta   90.00
_cell.angle_gamma   90.00
#
_symmetry.space_group_name_H-M   'P 1'
#
loop_
_entity.id
_entity.type
_entity.pdbx_description
1 polymer ?
#
loop_
_entity_poly.entity_id
_entity_poly.type
_entity_poly.pdbx_seq_one_letter_code
_entity_poly.pdbx_strand_id
1 'polypeptide(L)'
;MMKKSMSAARTEIFEIENPALNVTTISSDVRIVESDDGRIVVEIYANTEDGRKLAENAEISVIGSTISVEVGKGNRGLKDLFGFNDSGMSLIVRVPKTSVINVKAVSADVEVDVTSVNLEITTVSGDVTTRRNPTSRCNVKTVSGDVVAHTFSGCEYTLKSVSGDLTVHVAPGLEIEVDGKSISGEMTSEISLDDSSDSTFASAGTVMISASTVSGDFSLARD
;
A
#
# COMPACT_ATOMS: atom_id res chain seq x y z
N MET A 1 12.34 27.35 -2.36
CA MET A 1 13.52 26.52 -2.01
C MET A 1 13.57 25.35 -2.97
N MET A 2 14.63 25.24 -3.77
CA MET A 2 14.79 24.19 -4.77
C MET A 2 14.99 22.84 -4.06
N LYS A 3 14.09 21.86 -4.26
CA LYS A 3 14.31 20.47 -3.86
C LYS A 3 15.60 20.00 -4.54
N LYS A 4 16.63 19.71 -3.76
CA LYS A 4 17.86 19.06 -4.24
C LYS A 4 17.41 17.75 -4.88
N SER A 5 17.58 17.62 -6.20
CA SER A 5 17.30 16.39 -6.93
C SER A 5 18.20 15.29 -6.37
N MET A 6 17.68 14.47 -5.45
CA MET A 6 18.38 13.27 -4.99
C MET A 6 18.34 12.26 -6.13
N SER A 7 19.50 11.79 -6.58
CA SER A 7 19.56 10.68 -7.53
C SER A 7 19.32 9.37 -6.78
N ALA A 8 18.63 8.41 -7.43
CA ALA A 8 18.49 7.07 -6.90
C ALA A 8 19.88 6.45 -6.62
N ALA A 9 19.99 5.70 -5.53
CA ALA A 9 21.17 4.89 -5.22
C ALA A 9 21.24 3.65 -6.12
N ARG A 10 20.07 3.10 -6.50
CA ARG A 10 19.95 2.01 -7.46
C ARG A 10 18.68 2.17 -8.30
N THR A 11 18.78 1.88 -9.59
CA THR A 11 17.64 1.84 -10.50
C THR A 11 17.71 0.57 -11.34
N GLU A 12 16.61 -0.18 -11.40
CA GLU A 12 16.45 -1.35 -12.27
C GLU A 12 15.19 -1.18 -13.10
N ILE A 13 15.23 -1.63 -14.36
CA ILE A 13 14.11 -1.52 -15.30
C ILE A 13 13.79 -2.91 -15.86
N PHE A 14 12.51 -3.26 -15.87
CA PHE A 14 12.02 -4.53 -16.40
C PHE A 14 10.86 -4.32 -17.36
N GLU A 15 10.79 -5.15 -18.39
CA GLU A 15 9.66 -5.20 -19.33
C GLU A 15 8.99 -6.57 -19.20
N ILE A 16 7.93 -6.62 -18.42
CA ILE A 16 7.20 -7.86 -18.10
C ILE A 16 5.71 -7.59 -18.24
N GLU A 17 5.03 -8.38 -19.06
CA GLU A 17 3.58 -8.34 -19.17
C GLU A 17 2.92 -8.98 -17.94
N ASN A 18 1.84 -8.37 -17.45
CA ASN A 18 1.05 -8.86 -16.30
C ASN A 18 1.93 -9.23 -15.09
N PRO A 19 2.75 -8.30 -14.58
CA PRO A 19 3.76 -8.64 -13.58
C PRO A 19 3.12 -8.89 -12.21
N ALA A 20 3.72 -9.82 -11.46
CA ALA A 20 3.49 -9.96 -10.03
C ALA A 20 4.65 -9.30 -9.27
N LEU A 21 4.39 -8.17 -8.62
CA LEU A 21 5.38 -7.45 -7.82
C LEU A 21 5.29 -7.90 -6.36
N ASN A 22 6.37 -8.44 -5.83
CA ASN A 22 6.56 -8.73 -4.42
C ASN A 22 7.61 -7.79 -3.83
N VAL A 23 7.22 -6.96 -2.88
CA VAL A 23 8.13 -6.06 -2.16
C VAL A 23 8.25 -6.53 -0.72
N THR A 24 9.47 -6.74 -0.25
CA THR A 24 9.76 -6.99 1.17
C THR A 24 10.75 -5.95 1.67
N THR A 25 10.39 -5.22 2.72
CA THR A 25 11.20 -4.17 3.32
C THR A 25 11.15 -4.23 4.84
N ILE A 26 12.19 -3.76 5.50
CA ILE A 26 12.23 -3.63 6.96
C ILE A 26 12.03 -2.18 7.37
N SER A 27 12.79 -1.25 6.80
CA SER A 27 12.85 0.16 7.24
C SER A 27 12.98 1.14 6.08
N SER A 28 12.34 0.82 4.96
CA SER A 28 12.30 1.68 3.78
C SER A 28 10.86 1.90 3.36
N ASP A 29 10.46 3.17 3.34
CA ASP A 29 9.12 3.57 2.87
C ASP A 29 8.93 3.11 1.43
N VAL A 30 7.72 2.63 1.13
CA VAL A 30 7.40 2.05 -0.18
C VAL A 30 6.37 2.93 -0.84
N ARG A 31 6.71 3.47 -2.01
CA ARG A 31 5.77 4.17 -2.89
C ARG A 31 5.62 3.37 -4.18
N ILE A 32 4.43 2.84 -4.44
CA ILE A 32 4.13 2.17 -5.70
C ILE A 32 3.26 3.11 -6.52
N VAL A 33 3.70 3.42 -7.74
CA VAL A 33 2.99 4.34 -8.65
C VAL A 33 2.75 3.69 -10.00
N GLU A 34 1.76 4.22 -10.72
CA GLU A 34 1.48 3.77 -12.08
C GLU A 34 2.66 4.09 -13.01
N SER A 35 2.96 3.17 -13.92
CA SER A 35 3.92 3.38 -15.00
C SER A 35 3.23 3.94 -16.25
N ASP A 36 3.77 5.03 -16.79
CA ASP A 36 3.24 5.71 -17.97
C ASP A 36 3.52 4.95 -19.28
N ASP A 37 4.60 4.15 -19.31
CA ASP A 37 5.07 3.43 -20.50
C ASP A 37 4.92 1.90 -20.38
N GLY A 38 4.27 1.45 -19.31
CA GLY A 38 4.04 0.03 -19.02
C GLY A 38 5.25 -0.73 -18.47
N ARG A 39 6.43 -0.10 -18.41
CA ARG A 39 7.64 -0.73 -17.86
C ARG A 39 7.64 -0.71 -16.35
N ILE A 40 8.30 -1.67 -15.75
CA ILE A 40 8.50 -1.70 -14.30
C ILE A 40 9.81 -1.00 -13.99
N VAL A 41 9.78 0.02 -13.15
CA VAL A 41 10.96 0.79 -12.76
C VAL A 41 11.10 0.73 -11.25
N VAL A 42 12.14 0.08 -10.76
CA VAL A 42 12.47 -0.01 -9.33
C VAL A 42 13.55 1.03 -9.05
N GLU A 43 13.25 2.01 -8.20
CA GLU A 43 14.19 3.05 -7.77
C GLU A 43 14.37 3.00 -6.26
N ILE A 44 15.60 2.81 -5.80
CA ILE A 44 15.94 2.81 -4.37
C ILE A 44 16.74 4.07 -4.09
N TYR A 45 16.22 4.92 -3.22
CA TYR A 45 16.85 6.14 -2.73
C TYR A 45 17.42 5.89 -1.33
N ALA A 46 18.53 6.53 -1.02
CA ALA A 46 19.12 6.51 0.32
C ALA A 46 19.84 7.83 0.60
N ASN A 47 19.62 8.38 1.79
CA ASN A 47 20.22 9.65 2.22
C ASN A 47 21.48 9.47 3.10
N THR A 48 21.75 8.26 3.57
CA THR A 48 22.94 7.91 4.37
C THR A 48 23.91 7.05 3.58
N GLU A 49 25.20 7.07 3.95
CA GLU A 49 26.21 6.20 3.33
C GLU A 49 25.89 4.70 3.53
N ASP A 50 25.43 4.34 4.74
CA ASP A 50 25.02 2.97 5.06
C ASP A 50 23.75 2.57 4.32
N GLY A 51 22.77 3.47 4.20
CA GLY A 51 21.58 3.27 3.38
C GLY A 51 21.94 3.05 1.91
N ARG A 52 22.92 3.79 1.37
CA ARG A 52 23.39 3.57 -0.02
C ARG A 52 23.99 2.17 -0.20
N LYS A 53 24.80 1.68 0.74
CA LYS A 53 25.34 0.31 0.71
C LYS A 53 24.21 -0.73 0.76
N LEU A 54 23.18 -0.50 1.57
CA LEU A 54 22.01 -1.40 1.63
C LEU A 54 21.19 -1.37 0.34
N ALA A 55 21.01 -0.19 -0.26
CA ALA A 55 20.31 -0.02 -1.53
C ALA A 55 21.05 -0.72 -2.69
N GLU A 56 22.38 -0.60 -2.73
CA GLU A 56 23.21 -1.31 -3.71
C GLU A 56 23.10 -2.83 -3.55
N ASN A 57 23.07 -3.32 -2.31
CA ASN A 57 22.95 -4.75 -1.98
C ASN A 57 21.50 -5.27 -1.93
N ALA A 58 20.50 -4.49 -2.32
CA ALA A 58 19.12 -4.95 -2.37
C ALA A 58 19.00 -6.19 -3.29
N GLU A 59 18.22 -7.18 -2.89
CA GLU A 59 18.01 -8.35 -3.71
C GLU A 59 16.84 -8.09 -4.65
N ILE A 60 17.10 -8.08 -5.95
CA ILE A 60 16.06 -7.93 -6.97
C ILE A 60 16.17 -9.13 -7.89
N SER A 61 15.14 -9.98 -7.88
CA SER A 61 15.10 -11.21 -8.68
C SER A 61 13.83 -11.28 -9.51
N VAL A 62 13.96 -11.88 -10.69
CA VAL A 62 12.85 -12.10 -11.63
C VAL A 62 12.73 -13.58 -11.91
N ILE A 63 11.54 -14.14 -11.66
CA ILE A 63 11.21 -15.53 -11.95
C ILE A 63 9.90 -15.54 -12.73
N GLY A 64 9.97 -15.85 -14.03
CA GLY A 64 8.81 -15.74 -14.93
C GLY A 64 8.33 -14.29 -15.00
N SER A 65 7.05 -14.06 -14.65
CA SER A 65 6.47 -12.71 -14.55
C SER A 65 6.52 -12.11 -13.14
N THR A 66 7.12 -12.82 -12.18
CA THR A 66 7.22 -12.36 -10.79
C THR A 66 8.52 -11.61 -10.56
N ILE A 67 8.42 -10.38 -10.05
CA ILE A 67 9.55 -9.56 -9.60
C ILE A 67 9.52 -9.55 -8.08
N SER A 68 10.61 -9.97 -7.45
CA SER A 68 10.80 -9.88 -6.01
C SER A 68 11.86 -8.82 -5.71
N VAL A 69 11.48 -7.81 -4.95
CA VAL A 69 12.35 -6.72 -4.49
C VAL A 69 12.46 -6.81 -2.97
N GLU A 70 13.66 -7.11 -2.48
CA GLU A 70 13.95 -7.16 -1.05
C GLU A 70 14.97 -6.08 -0.66
N VAL A 71 14.55 -5.16 0.21
CA VAL A 71 15.38 -4.03 0.67
C VAL A 71 15.58 -4.13 2.19
N GLY A 72 16.81 -3.87 2.64
CA GLY A 72 17.14 -3.83 4.06
C GLY A 72 17.49 -5.17 4.71
N LYS A 73 17.45 -6.29 3.98
CA LYS A 73 18.06 -7.56 4.39
C LYS A 73 19.60 -7.51 4.20
N GLY A 74 20.31 -6.90 5.14
CA GLY A 74 21.74 -7.19 5.31
C GLY A 74 21.93 -8.55 6.02
N ASN A 75 23.16 -9.06 6.10
CA ASN A 75 23.57 -10.19 6.96
C ASN A 75 23.42 -9.85 8.47
N ARG A 76 22.20 -9.46 8.88
CA ARG A 76 21.86 -8.91 10.18
C ARG A 76 21.16 -9.98 10.99
N GLY A 77 21.75 -10.33 12.12
CA GLY A 77 21.15 -11.29 13.05
C GLY A 77 19.91 -10.71 13.75
N LEU A 78 19.17 -11.55 14.46
CA LEU A 78 17.98 -11.16 15.26
C LEU A 78 18.20 -9.95 16.20
N LYS A 79 19.46 -9.61 16.54
CA LYS A 79 19.81 -8.47 17.41
C LYS A 79 19.63 -7.11 16.72
N ASP A 80 19.77 -7.04 15.41
CA ASP A 80 19.67 -5.77 14.67
C ASP A 80 18.22 -5.43 14.27
N LEU A 81 17.27 -6.37 14.46
CA LEU A 81 15.83 -6.15 14.28
C LEU A 81 15.23 -5.19 15.32
N PHE A 82 15.92 -5.00 16.45
CA PHE A 82 15.54 -4.07 17.52
C PHE A 82 16.28 -2.73 17.44
N GLY A 83 17.24 -2.59 16.53
CA GLY A 83 17.97 -1.36 16.26
C GLY A 83 17.32 -0.61 15.11
N PHE A 84 16.26 0.15 15.38
CA PHE A 84 15.62 1.05 14.42
C PHE A 84 16.54 2.23 14.08
N ASN A 85 17.60 1.97 13.32
CA ASN A 85 18.35 3.05 12.73
C ASN A 85 17.58 3.51 11.50
N ASP A 86 17.19 4.78 11.47
CA ASP A 86 16.61 5.44 10.31
C ASP A 86 17.60 5.28 9.15
N SER A 87 17.30 4.34 8.25
CA SER A 87 18.13 4.09 7.09
C SER A 87 17.99 5.21 6.05
N GLY A 88 16.97 6.07 6.22
CA GLY A 88 16.56 7.14 5.31
C GLY A 88 16.48 6.66 3.86
N MET A 89 16.04 5.41 3.71
CA MET A 89 15.84 4.75 2.44
C MET A 89 14.38 4.89 2.02
N SER A 90 14.16 5.13 0.74
CA SER A 90 12.83 5.14 0.14
C SER A 90 12.86 4.31 -1.15
N LEU A 91 11.88 3.43 -1.30
CA LEU A 91 11.70 2.58 -2.45
C LEU A 91 10.53 3.12 -3.27
N ILE A 92 10.78 3.49 -4.52
CA ILE A 92 9.72 3.83 -5.47
C ILE A 92 9.68 2.75 -6.54
N VAL A 93 8.51 2.14 -6.75
CA VAL A 93 8.30 1.16 -7.81
C VAL A 93 7.22 1.65 -8.75
N ARG A 94 7.54 1.80 -10.03
CA ARG A 94 6.55 2.07 -11.08
C ARG A 94 6.11 0.76 -11.69
N VAL A 95 4.81 0.55 -11.84
CA VAL A 95 4.26 -0.69 -12.39
C VAL A 95 3.07 -0.43 -13.31
N PRO A 96 2.83 -1.27 -14.33
CA PRO A 96 1.63 -1.18 -15.16
C PRO A 96 0.36 -1.49 -14.34
N LYS A 97 -0.80 -1.02 -14.82
CA LYS A 97 -2.11 -1.29 -14.19
C LYS A 97 -2.47 -2.78 -14.10
N THR A 98 -1.89 -3.60 -14.97
CA THR A 98 -2.13 -5.06 -15.02
C THR A 98 -1.39 -5.83 -13.92
N SER A 99 -0.77 -5.14 -12.96
CA SER A 99 0.08 -5.76 -11.95
C SER A 99 -0.72 -6.39 -10.82
N VAL A 100 -0.20 -7.49 -10.27
CA VAL A 100 -0.59 -7.98 -8.95
C VAL A 100 0.48 -7.52 -7.97
N ILE A 101 0.10 -6.86 -6.88
CA ILE A 101 1.03 -6.24 -5.95
C ILE A 101 0.91 -6.88 -4.57
N ASN A 102 2.03 -7.34 -4.02
CA ASN A 102 2.17 -7.83 -2.66
C ASN A 102 3.28 -7.05 -1.94
N VAL A 103 2.96 -6.37 -0.85
CA VAL A 103 3.93 -5.61 -0.05
C VAL A 103 3.99 -6.17 1.36
N LYS A 104 5.21 -6.42 1.84
CA LYS A 104 5.51 -6.80 3.21
C LYS A 104 6.48 -5.81 3.82
N ALA A 105 6.03 -5.09 4.83
CA ALA A 105 6.82 -4.11 5.56
C ALA A 105 6.88 -4.46 7.05
N VAL A 106 7.90 -3.96 7.75
CA VAL A 106 8.01 -4.12 9.21
C VAL A 106 7.91 -2.77 9.92
N SER A 107 8.68 -1.79 9.47
CA SER A 107 8.74 -0.44 10.04
C SER A 107 8.86 0.57 8.91
N ALA A 108 7.82 0.65 8.09
CA ALA A 108 7.81 1.50 6.90
C ALA A 108 6.39 1.87 6.50
N ASP A 109 6.24 3.09 6.01
CA ASP A 109 4.98 3.56 5.44
C ASP A 109 4.83 3.03 4.01
N VAL A 110 3.60 2.70 3.63
CA VAL A 110 3.28 2.14 2.31
C VAL A 110 2.24 3.01 1.63
N GLU A 111 2.63 3.63 0.52
CA GLU A 111 1.72 4.38 -0.34
C GLU A 111 1.58 3.68 -1.69
N VAL A 112 0.34 3.39 -2.10
CA VAL A 112 0.02 2.80 -3.40
C VAL A 112 -0.90 3.74 -4.18
N ASP A 113 -0.38 4.24 -5.29
CA ASP A 113 -1.05 5.15 -6.24
C ASP A 113 -1.00 4.56 -7.65
N VAL A 114 -1.62 3.37 -7.79
CA VAL A 114 -1.80 2.66 -9.06
C VAL A 114 -3.06 1.80 -8.98
N THR A 115 -3.82 1.76 -10.06
CA THR A 115 -4.93 0.81 -10.21
C THR A 115 -4.33 -0.55 -10.60
N SER A 116 -4.11 -1.42 -9.64
CA SER A 116 -3.60 -2.78 -9.86
C SER A 116 -4.74 -3.80 -10.05
N VAL A 117 -4.42 -5.04 -10.42
CA VAL A 117 -5.43 -6.12 -10.46
C VAL A 117 -5.81 -6.53 -9.04
N ASN A 118 -4.80 -6.84 -8.23
CA ASN A 118 -4.91 -7.20 -6.83
C ASN A 118 -3.90 -6.40 -6.01
N LEU A 119 -4.26 -6.10 -4.76
CA LEU A 119 -3.37 -5.47 -3.81
C LEU A 119 -3.42 -6.20 -2.47
N GLU A 120 -2.28 -6.72 -2.03
CA GLU A 120 -2.08 -7.27 -0.69
C GLU A 120 -0.95 -6.51 0.02
N ILE A 121 -1.25 -5.95 1.19
CA ILE A 121 -0.28 -5.22 2.02
C ILE A 121 -0.30 -5.83 3.41
N THR A 122 0.87 -6.18 3.92
CA THR A 122 1.07 -6.59 5.31
C THR A 122 2.18 -5.74 5.91
N THR A 123 1.88 -5.02 6.99
CA THR A 123 2.87 -4.28 7.76
C THR A 123 2.79 -4.63 9.26
N VAL A 124 3.87 -4.39 9.99
CA VAL A 124 3.88 -4.50 11.46
C VAL A 124 3.74 -3.13 12.07
N SER A 125 4.52 -2.17 11.59
CA SER A 125 4.52 -0.77 12.01
C SER A 125 4.64 0.12 10.78
N GLY A 126 3.76 1.11 10.67
CA GLY A 126 3.74 2.10 9.60
C GLY A 126 2.37 2.24 9.00
N ASP A 127 2.13 3.41 8.43
CA ASP A 127 0.83 3.79 7.89
C ASP A 127 0.68 3.28 6.45
N VAL A 128 -0.55 2.93 6.08
CA VAL A 128 -0.87 2.44 4.73
C VAL A 128 -1.85 3.37 4.07
N THR A 129 -1.47 3.95 2.94
CA THR A 129 -2.35 4.77 2.11
C THR A 129 -2.54 4.15 0.74
N THR A 130 -3.78 3.87 0.35
CA THR A 130 -4.13 3.42 -1.00
C THR A 130 -4.96 4.49 -1.70
N ARG A 131 -4.36 5.19 -2.67
CA ARG A 131 -4.99 6.32 -3.38
C ARG A 131 -5.84 5.90 -4.58
N ARG A 132 -5.77 4.64 -4.97
CA ARG A 132 -6.58 4.05 -6.04
C ARG A 132 -7.01 2.66 -5.62
N ASN A 133 -8.20 2.24 -6.04
CA ASN A 133 -8.65 0.88 -5.80
C ASN A 133 -8.12 -0.09 -6.86
N PRO A 134 -7.84 -1.35 -6.50
CA PRO A 134 -7.58 -2.41 -7.45
C PRO A 134 -8.86 -2.81 -8.19
N THR A 135 -8.72 -3.52 -9.31
CA THR A 135 -9.86 -3.95 -10.13
C THR A 135 -10.59 -5.18 -9.57
N SER A 136 -9.97 -5.92 -8.64
CA SER A 136 -10.58 -7.11 -8.05
C SER A 136 -10.63 -7.06 -6.52
N ARG A 137 -9.49 -7.03 -5.83
CA ARG A 137 -9.48 -7.06 -4.36
C ARG A 137 -8.34 -6.26 -3.74
N CYS A 138 -8.63 -5.67 -2.59
CA CYS A 138 -7.67 -4.99 -1.71
C CYS A 138 -7.67 -5.65 -0.33
N ASN A 139 -6.51 -6.13 0.12
CA ASN A 139 -6.35 -6.74 1.44
C ASN A 139 -5.18 -6.06 2.17
N VAL A 140 -5.49 -5.34 3.24
CA VAL A 140 -4.50 -4.61 4.05
C VAL A 140 -4.53 -5.15 5.48
N LYS A 141 -3.36 -5.52 6.00
CA LYS A 141 -3.17 -5.98 7.37
C LYS A 141 -2.04 -5.20 8.02
N THR A 142 -2.30 -4.60 9.17
CA THR A 142 -1.30 -3.94 10.01
C THR A 142 -1.43 -4.38 11.46
N VAL A 143 -0.33 -4.32 12.23
CA VAL A 143 -0.38 -4.46 13.69
C VAL A 143 -0.49 -3.08 14.33
N SER A 144 0.33 -2.13 13.91
CA SER A 144 0.34 -0.76 14.40
C SER A 144 0.46 0.21 13.23
N GLY A 145 -0.49 1.13 13.11
CA GLY A 145 -0.49 2.16 12.08
C GLY A 145 -1.88 2.35 11.49
N ASP A 146 -2.08 3.51 10.89
CA ASP A 146 -3.37 3.91 10.34
C ASP A 146 -3.49 3.42 8.90
N VAL A 147 -4.70 3.09 8.48
CA VAL A 147 -4.98 2.69 7.11
C VAL A 147 -5.98 3.65 6.49
N VAL A 148 -5.55 4.30 5.41
CA VAL A 148 -6.41 5.17 4.59
C VAL A 148 -6.59 4.51 3.23
N ALA A 149 -7.83 4.22 2.86
CA ALA A 149 -8.16 3.62 1.58
C ALA A 149 -9.17 4.47 0.80
N HIS A 150 -8.87 4.73 -0.46
CA HIS A 150 -9.80 5.41 -1.39
C HIS A 150 -10.37 4.38 -2.38
N THR A 151 -11.69 4.43 -2.60
CA THR A 151 -12.39 3.56 -3.54
C THR A 151 -13.19 4.34 -4.58
N PHE A 152 -12.98 4.00 -5.85
CA PHE A 152 -13.56 4.67 -7.03
C PHE A 152 -14.38 3.75 -7.93
N SER A 153 -14.40 2.43 -7.67
CA SER A 153 -15.24 1.46 -8.36
C SER A 153 -15.58 0.29 -7.44
N GLY A 154 -16.55 -0.55 -7.84
CA GLY A 154 -16.84 -1.79 -7.11
C GLY A 154 -15.58 -2.65 -6.91
N CYS A 155 -15.32 -3.04 -5.65
CA CYS A 155 -14.15 -3.80 -5.22
C CYS A 155 -14.40 -4.39 -3.83
N GLU A 156 -13.75 -5.51 -3.53
CA GLU A 156 -13.74 -6.09 -2.18
C GLU A 156 -12.53 -5.58 -1.38
N TYR A 157 -12.79 -4.96 -0.24
CA TYR A 157 -11.80 -4.48 0.73
C TYR A 157 -11.84 -5.33 1.99
N THR A 158 -10.66 -5.82 2.39
CA THR A 158 -10.44 -6.43 3.71
C THR A 158 -9.37 -5.62 4.43
N LEU A 159 -9.76 -4.88 5.46
CA LEU A 159 -8.87 -4.02 6.25
C LEU A 159 -8.78 -4.57 7.68
N LYS A 160 -7.57 -4.87 8.14
CA LYS A 160 -7.35 -5.38 9.49
C LYS A 160 -6.22 -4.62 10.18
N SER A 161 -6.51 -4.08 11.36
CA SER A 161 -5.53 -3.48 12.26
C SER A 161 -5.62 -4.14 13.64
N VAL A 162 -4.54 -4.10 14.42
CA VAL A 162 -4.61 -4.36 15.88
C VAL A 162 -4.71 -3.03 16.61
N SER A 163 -3.85 -2.07 16.27
CA SER A 163 -3.84 -0.72 16.82
C SER A 163 -3.70 0.30 15.70
N GLY A 164 -4.66 1.20 15.60
CA GLY A 164 -4.68 2.26 14.58
C GLY A 164 -6.05 2.42 13.96
N ASP A 165 -6.23 3.59 13.34
CA ASP A 165 -7.50 4.00 12.77
C ASP A 165 -7.63 3.50 11.33
N LEU A 166 -8.85 3.12 10.96
CA LEU A 166 -9.19 2.62 9.63
C LEU A 166 -10.14 3.63 8.98
N THR A 167 -9.66 4.32 7.96
CA THR A 167 -10.44 5.32 7.21
C THR A 167 -10.65 4.86 5.79
N VAL A 168 -11.91 4.83 5.34
CA VAL A 168 -12.26 4.53 3.96
C VAL A 168 -13.02 5.70 3.34
N HIS A 169 -12.46 6.24 2.25
CA HIS A 169 -13.08 7.27 1.42
C HIS A 169 -13.74 6.62 0.21
N VAL A 170 -15.04 6.86 0.04
CA VAL A 170 -15.84 6.26 -1.04
C VAL A 170 -16.30 7.32 -2.03
N ALA A 171 -15.96 7.11 -3.30
CA ALA A 171 -16.41 7.96 -4.38
C ALA A 171 -17.97 8.01 -4.46
N PRO A 172 -18.56 9.14 -4.87
CA PRO A 172 -20.00 9.25 -5.07
C PRO A 172 -20.54 8.23 -6.11
N GLY A 173 -21.78 7.79 -5.92
CA GLY A 173 -22.47 6.90 -6.88
C GLY A 173 -22.14 5.40 -6.77
N LEU A 174 -21.32 5.01 -5.79
CA LEU A 174 -21.09 3.61 -5.43
C LEU A 174 -22.08 3.13 -4.37
N GLU A 175 -22.57 1.90 -4.55
CA GLU A 175 -23.26 1.15 -3.49
C GLU A 175 -22.24 0.58 -2.52
N ILE A 176 -22.58 0.55 -1.22
CA ILE A 176 -21.62 0.23 -0.16
C ILE A 176 -22.23 -0.79 0.79
N GLU A 177 -21.51 -1.89 1.00
CA GLU A 177 -21.78 -2.88 2.03
C GLU A 177 -20.60 -2.91 3.01
N VAL A 178 -20.86 -2.73 4.31
CA VAL A 178 -19.82 -2.65 5.33
C VAL A 178 -20.08 -3.67 6.45
N ASP A 179 -19.09 -4.52 6.70
CA ASP A 179 -18.99 -5.39 7.89
C ASP A 179 -17.80 -4.91 8.73
N GLY A 180 -18.09 -4.05 9.72
CA GLY A 180 -17.11 -3.49 10.62
C GLY A 180 -17.11 -4.19 11.99
N LYS A 181 -15.93 -4.50 12.53
CA LYS A 181 -15.74 -5.06 13.86
C LYS A 181 -14.68 -4.27 14.63
N SER A 182 -15.03 -3.69 15.78
CA SER A 182 -14.07 -3.11 16.72
C SER A 182 -14.27 -3.68 18.11
N ILE A 183 -13.18 -3.87 18.86
CA ILE A 183 -13.24 -4.22 20.29
C ILE A 183 -13.26 -2.95 21.14
N SER A 184 -12.39 -1.99 20.82
CA SER A 184 -12.30 -0.68 21.47
C SER A 184 -12.04 0.41 20.45
N GLY A 185 -12.90 1.43 20.45
CA GLY A 185 -12.92 2.51 19.46
C GLY A 185 -14.34 2.78 18.97
N GLU A 186 -14.51 3.87 18.24
CA GLU A 186 -15.78 4.31 17.67
C GLU A 186 -15.89 3.90 16.20
N MET A 187 -17.12 3.59 15.77
CA MET A 187 -17.44 3.33 14.38
C MET A 187 -18.33 4.47 13.87
N THR A 188 -17.79 5.28 12.97
CA THR A 188 -18.46 6.46 12.43
C THR A 188 -18.64 6.32 10.92
N SER A 189 -19.78 6.80 10.42
CA SER A 189 -20.01 6.91 8.99
C SER A 189 -20.72 8.22 8.68
N GLU A 190 -20.16 8.98 7.75
CA GLU A 190 -20.78 10.17 7.19
C GLU A 190 -21.74 9.82 6.04
N ILE A 191 -21.81 8.55 5.66
CA ILE A 191 -22.65 8.06 4.57
C ILE A 191 -24.02 7.70 5.13
N SER A 192 -25.06 8.34 4.59
CA SER A 192 -26.43 8.11 5.01
C SER A 192 -26.89 6.70 4.64
N LEU A 193 -27.51 5.99 5.59
CA LEU A 193 -28.06 4.64 5.41
C LEU A 193 -29.25 4.57 4.44
N ASP A 194 -29.80 5.73 4.06
CA ASP A 194 -31.01 5.88 3.22
C ASP A 194 -30.70 6.50 1.85
N ASP A 195 -29.43 6.44 1.41
CA ASP A 195 -28.99 6.86 0.07
C ASP A 195 -29.45 5.80 -0.96
N SER A 196 -30.77 5.65 -1.08
CA SER A 196 -31.46 4.92 -2.13
C SER A 196 -31.23 5.66 -3.44
N SER A 197 -30.08 5.37 -4.06
CA SER A 197 -29.73 5.65 -5.45
C SER A 197 -30.61 6.72 -6.10
N ASP A 198 -30.26 8.00 -5.95
CA ASP A 198 -30.74 9.02 -6.87
C ASP A 198 -30.12 8.64 -8.24
N SER A 199 -30.89 7.84 -8.99
CA SER A 199 -30.49 6.94 -10.08
C SER A 199 -30.03 7.65 -11.36
N THR A 200 -29.36 8.79 -11.20
CA THR A 200 -28.70 9.54 -12.28
C THR A 200 -27.28 9.04 -12.54
N PHE A 201 -26.69 8.27 -11.61
CA PHE A 201 -25.42 7.60 -11.81
C PHE A 201 -25.68 6.14 -12.17
N ALA A 202 -25.22 5.70 -13.34
CA ALA A 202 -25.12 4.28 -13.62
C ALA A 202 -24.29 3.64 -12.51
N SER A 203 -24.81 2.60 -11.84
CA SER A 203 -24.12 1.93 -10.73
C SER A 203 -22.70 1.57 -11.16
N ALA A 204 -21.71 2.27 -10.57
CA ALA A 204 -20.29 2.04 -10.81
C ALA A 204 -19.77 0.78 -10.08
N GLY A 205 -20.71 -0.02 -9.54
CA GLY A 205 -20.48 -1.25 -8.81
C GLY A 205 -20.74 -1.10 -7.31
N THR A 206 -20.76 -2.24 -6.63
CA THR A 206 -20.87 -2.34 -5.17
C THR A 206 -19.48 -2.48 -4.56
N VAL A 207 -19.18 -1.70 -3.53
CA VAL A 207 -17.97 -1.82 -2.72
C VAL A 207 -18.31 -2.61 -1.46
N MET A 208 -17.64 -3.73 -1.25
CA MET A 208 -17.75 -4.52 -0.03
C MET A 208 -16.56 -4.23 0.87
N ILE A 209 -16.80 -3.78 2.10
CA ILE A 209 -15.76 -3.39 3.05
C ILE A 209 -15.88 -4.26 4.30
N SER A 210 -14.92 -5.15 4.51
CA SER A 210 -14.75 -5.87 5.77
C SER A 210 -13.62 -5.23 6.55
N ALA A 211 -13.95 -4.53 7.64
CA ALA A 211 -12.99 -3.82 8.46
C ALA A 211 -12.94 -4.42 9.87
N SER A 212 -11.75 -4.64 10.42
CA SER A 212 -11.57 -5.13 11.78
C SER A 212 -10.41 -4.44 12.49
N THR A 213 -10.66 -3.87 13.67
CA THR A 213 -9.63 -3.31 14.55
C THR A 213 -9.82 -3.78 15.99
N VAL A 214 -8.75 -3.86 16.77
CA VAL A 214 -8.85 -4.13 18.21
C VAL A 214 -8.92 -2.82 18.98
N SER A 215 -8.02 -1.89 18.66
CA SER A 215 -7.93 -0.56 19.26
C SER A 215 -7.79 0.49 18.17
N GLY A 216 -8.81 1.32 18.00
CA GLY A 216 -8.82 2.39 17.01
C GLY A 216 -10.21 2.58 16.42
N ASP A 217 -10.38 3.72 15.78
CA ASP A 217 -11.65 4.13 15.21
C ASP A 217 -11.77 3.64 13.77
N PHE A 218 -12.99 3.30 13.36
CA PHE A 218 -13.30 3.08 11.95
C PHE A 218 -14.14 4.25 11.46
N SER A 219 -13.68 4.90 10.40
CA SER A 219 -14.41 5.98 9.75
C SER A 219 -14.67 5.68 8.28
N LEU A 220 -15.90 5.96 7.85
CA LEU A 220 -16.32 5.84 6.46
C LEU A 220 -16.85 7.19 5.98
N ALA A 221 -16.20 7.77 4.98
CA ALA A 221 -16.50 9.10 4.46
C ALA A 221 -16.72 9.08 2.94
N ARG A 222 -17.43 10.08 2.41
CA ARG A 222 -17.45 10.35 0.96
C ARG A 222 -16.23 11.22 0.62
N ASP A 223 -15.63 10.96 -0.55
CA ASP A 223 -14.56 11.80 -1.13
C ASP A 223 -15.13 13.05 -1.83
#